data_AF-A0A800K5X8-F1
#
_entry.id   AF-A0A800K5X8-F1
#
_cell.length_a   1.000
_cell.length_b   1.000
_cell.length_c   1.000
_cell.angle_alpha   90.00
_cell.angle_beta   90.00
_cell.angle_gamma   90.00
#
_symmetry.space_group_name_H-M   'P 1'
#
loop_
_entity.id
_entity.type
_entity.pdbx_description
1 polymer ?
#
loop_
_entity_poly.entity_id
_entity_poly.type
_entity_poly.pdbx_seq_one_letter_code
_entity_poly.pdbx_strand_id
1 'polypeptide(L)' 'MTSTTYMQPELGDFEDVRVLANLRIATSVTDELDLTVSFDLRYDSRPPDDISALDTKLRTGLRYIY' A
#
# COMPACT_ATOMS: atom_id res chain seq x y z
N MET A 1 11.49 -6.44 -5.60
CA MET A 1 10.77 -5.64 -4.58
C MET A 1 10.44 -4.29 -5.19
N THR A 2 9.23 -3.79 -4.95
CA THR A 2 8.78 -2.47 -5.40
C THR A 2 8.18 -1.74 -4.21
N SER A 3 8.54 -0.47 -4.06
CA SER A 3 7.92 0.43 -3.08
C SER A 3 7.55 1.71 -3.81
N THR A 4 6.36 2.24 -3.55
CA THR A 4 5.89 3.49 -4.12
C THR A 4 5.14 4.26 -3.05
N THR A 5 5.53 5.51 -2.85
CA THR A 5 4.86 6.42 -1.93
C THR A 5 4.44 7.65 -2.70
N TYR A 6 3.21 8.08 -2.49
CA TYR A 6 2.64 9.28 -3.05
C TYR A 6 2.10 10.16 -1.93
N MET A 7 2.42 11.45 -2.00
CA MET A 7 1.98 12.46 -1.05
C MET A 7 1.20 13.54 -1.80
N GLN A 8 0.05 13.90 -1.25
CA GLN A 8 -0.88 14.89 -1.81
C GLN A 8 -1.18 15.95 -0.75
N PRO A 9 -0.31 16.96 -0.60
CA PRO A 9 -0.65 18.12 0.22
C PRO A 9 -1.59 19.05 -0.54
N GLU A 10 -2.55 19.65 0.15
CA GLU A 10 -3.25 20.83 -0.35
C GLU A 10 -2.33 22.05 -0.21
N LEU A 11 -2.01 22.73 -1.33
CA LEU A 11 -1.02 23.83 -1.32
C LEU A 11 -1.49 25.09 -0.57
N GLY A 12 -2.79 25.22 -0.34
CA GLY A 12 -3.39 26.32 0.41
C GLY A 12 -3.62 26.00 1.90
N ASP A 13 -3.54 24.73 2.28
CA ASP A 13 -3.80 24.23 3.62
C ASP A 13 -2.95 22.97 3.87
N PHE A 14 -1.72 23.16 4.33
CA PHE A 14 -0.79 22.04 4.53
C PHE A 14 -1.20 21.09 5.67
N GLU A 15 -2.25 21.43 6.42
CA GLU A 15 -2.85 20.51 7.39
C GLU A 15 -3.78 19.50 6.70
N ASP A 16 -4.22 19.76 5.46
CA ASP A 16 -4.89 18.79 4.60
C ASP A 16 -3.88 18.06 3.71
N VAL A 17 -3.59 16.82 4.11
CA VAL A 17 -2.67 15.93 3.42
C VAL A 17 -3.21 14.51 3.31
N ARG A 18 -2.94 13.89 2.17
CA ARG A 18 -3.13 12.46 1.94
C ARG A 18 -1.82 11.76 1.59
N VAL A 19 -1.65 10.56 2.12
CA VAL A 19 -0.48 9.71 1.86
C VAL A 19 -0.96 8.33 1.42
N LEU A 20 -0.38 7.84 0.33
CA LEU A 20 -0.60 6.49 -0.15
C LEU A 20 0.77 5.81 -0.28
N ALA A 21 0.93 4.65 0.34
CA ALA A 21 2.13 3.85 0.21
C ALA A 21 1.76 2.42 -0.19
N ASN A 22 2.48 1.88 -1.17
CA ASN A 22 2.41 0.48 -1.58
C ASN A 22 3.79 -0.14 -1.47
N LEU A 23 3.87 -1.30 -0.82
CA LEU A 23 5.03 -2.17 -0.79
C LEU A 23 4.66 -3.51 -1.39
N ARG A 24 5.46 -4.00 -2.34
CA ARG A 24 5.32 -5.34 -2.90
C ARG A 24 6.65 -6.06 -2.89
N ILE A 25 6.66 -7.23 -2.28
CA ILE A 25 7.77 -8.17 -2.28
C ILE A 25 7.30 -9.41 -3.03
N ALA A 26 8.09 -9.86 -3.99
CA ALA A 26 7.87 -11.13 -4.67
C ALA A 26 9.20 -11.89 -4.65
N THR A 27 9.14 -13.16 -4.29
CA THR A 27 10.29 -14.06 -4.24
C THR A 27 9.89 -15.44 -4.74
N SER A 28 10.76 -16.06 -5.52
CA SER A 28 10.63 -17.48 -5.84
C SER A 28 10.99 -18.29 -4.59
N VAL A 29 10.16 -19.28 -4.29
CA VAL A 29 10.32 -20.23 -3.18
C VAL A 29 10.87 -21.55 -3.71
N THR A 30 10.41 -21.97 -4.89
CA THR A 30 10.98 -23.04 -5.72
C THR A 30 11.04 -22.56 -7.17
N ASP A 31 11.52 -23.39 -8.08
CA ASP A 31 11.55 -23.07 -9.52
C ASP A 31 10.13 -22.91 -10.11
N GLU A 32 9.13 -23.52 -9.47
CA GLU A 32 7.72 -23.54 -9.89
C GLU A 32 6.78 -22.74 -8.97
N LEU A 33 7.29 -22.06 -7.94
CA LEU A 33 6.42 -21.39 -6.96
C LEU A 33 6.97 -20.04 -6.54
N ASP A 34 6.17 -18.99 -6.73
CA ASP A 34 6.43 -17.65 -6.20
C ASP A 34 5.52 -17.31 -5.02
N LEU A 35 6.11 -16.69 -4.01
CA LEU A 35 5.41 -16.00 -2.92
C LEU A 35 5.43 -14.49 -3.18
N THR A 36 4.25 -13.87 -3.09
CA THR A 36 4.10 -12.42 -3.10
C THR A 36 3.49 -11.94 -1.79
N VAL A 37 4.09 -10.92 -1.20
CA VAL A 37 3.52 -10.17 -0.08
C VAL A 37 3.34 -8.72 -0.54
N SER A 38 2.14 -8.17 -0.34
CA SER A 38 1.81 -6.78 -0.67
C SER A 38 1.18 -6.08 0.53
N PHE A 39 1.63 -4.87 0.82
CA PHE A 39 1.10 -4.03 1.87
C PHE A 39 0.71 -2.66 1.29
N ASP A 40 -0.52 -2.25 1.53
CA ASP A 40 -1.00 -0.90 1.24
C ASP A 40 -1.25 -0.15 2.54
N LEU A 41 -0.83 1.11 2.56
CA LEU A 41 -1.18 2.08 3.59
C LEU A 41 -1.80 3.29 2.92
N ARG A 42 -2.91 3.76 3.47
CA ARG A 42 -3.61 4.97 3.06
C ARG A 42 -3.89 5.80 4.30
N TYR A 43 -3.41 7.03 4.29
CA TYR A 43 -3.69 8.01 5.33
C TYR A 43 -4.35 9.23 4.72
N ASP A 44 -5.42 9.68 5.35
CA ASP A 44 -6.12 10.93 5.05
C ASP A 44 -6.21 11.73 6.36
N SER A 45 -5.65 12.94 6.38
CA SER A 45 -5.71 13.82 7.54
C SER A 45 -7.12 14.35 7.84
N ARG A 46 -7.98 14.39 6.81
CA ARG A 46 -9.36 14.87 6.88
C ARG A 46 -10.28 13.87 6.15
N PRO A 47 -10.40 12.64 6.67
CA PRO A 47 -11.30 11.67 6.09
C PRO A 47 -12.75 12.15 6.26
N PRO A 48 -13.68 11.73 5.39
CA PRO A 48 -15.10 11.91 5.63
C PRO A 48 -15.54 11.30 6.97
N ASP A 49 -16.66 11.79 7.50
CA ASP A 49 -17.26 11.24 8.72
C ASP A 49 -17.45 9.71 8.60
N ASP A 50 -17.26 9.02 9.73
CA ASP A 50 -17.31 7.55 9.86
C ASP A 50 -16.23 6.76 9.09
N ILE A 51 -15.26 7.43 8.45
CA ILE A 51 -14.11 6.77 7.82
C ILE A 51 -12.84 6.98 8.66
N SER A 52 -12.10 5.90 8.89
CA SER A 52 -10.80 5.97 9.61
C SER A 52 -9.79 6.78 8.80
N ALA A 53 -9.06 7.66 9.49
CA ALA A 53 -7.94 8.41 8.93
C ALA A 53 -6.82 7.50 8.40
N LEU A 54 -6.69 6.29 8.96
CA LEU A 54 -5.71 5.29 8.53
C LEU A 54 -6.41 4.01 8.09
N ASP A 55 -6.12 3.58 6.87
CA ASP A 55 -6.53 2.30 6.30
C ASP A 55 -5.28 1.53 5.84
N THR A 56 -5.22 0.25 6.19
CA THR A 56 -4.10 -0.62 5.82
C THR A 56 -4.59 -1.97 5.33
N LYS A 57 -3.89 -2.53 4.34
CA LYS A 57 -4.25 -3.82 3.76
C LYS A 57 -3.02 -4.66 3.47
N LEU A 58 -2.91 -5.79 4.15
CA LEU A 58 -1.90 -6.82 3.87
C LEU A 58 -2.49 -7.92 2.99
N ARG A 59 -1.77 -8.33 1.96
CA ARG A 59 -2.13 -9.45 1.07
C ARG A 59 -0.95 -10.36 0.88
N THR A 60 -1.19 -11.66 1.01
CA THR A 60 -0.23 -12.71 0.69
C THR A 60 -0.80 -13.55 -0.45
N GLY A 61 0.00 -13.79 -1.48
CA GLY A 61 -0.39 -14.56 -2.66
C GLY A 61 0.67 -15.57 -3.05
N LEU A 62 0.22 -16.70 -3.58
CA LEU A 62 1.07 -17.75 -4.15
C LEU A 62 0.78 -17.84 -5.65
N ARG A 63 1.82 -18.00 -6.46
CA ARG A 63 1.71 -18.21 -7.90
C ARG A 63 2.51 -19.45 -8.28
N TYR A 64 1.83 -20.43 -8.87
CA TYR A 64 2.47 -21.57 -9.51
C TYR A 64 2.94 -21.16 -10.91
N ILE A 65 4.19 -21.50 -11.23
CA ILE A 65 4.82 -21.27 -12.54
C ILE A 65 4.91 -22.63 -13.23
N TYR A 66 4.31 -22.73 -14.42
CA TYR A 66 4.36 -23.92 -15.29
C TYR A 66 5.28 -23.66 -16.48
#